data_AF-A0A2D7WH13-F1
#
_entry.id   AF-A0A2D7WH13-F1
#
_cell.length_a   1.000
_cell.length_b   1.000
_cell.length_c   1.000
_cell.angle_alpha   90.00
_cell.angle_beta   90.00
_cell.angle_gamma   90.00
#
_symmetry.space_group_name_H-M   'P 1'
#
loop_
_entity.id
_entity.type
_entity.pdbx_description
1 polymer ?
#
loop_
_entity_poly.entity_id
_entity_poly.type
_entity_poly.pdbx_seq_one_letter_code
_entity_poly.pdbx_strand_id
1 'polypeptide(L)'
;MPSTGGAQHTGDVLDRLINVKSQSAFPAGRKLPEKFPLDINRELSCSTKSQIDDFLSINPEAGMPYGMAPLPPQELAVLKSWIKQGYPNFEKPMPLPADINEQVRQWELFFNQSSVRHKLVARYLYEHLFLGHLAISDKSGKSYYFRIIRSSTPIGLIANEIATRRPNSDPGEESFYYRLIPIRETILEKTHIVFSLTPQRLEHWLEIFFTEKWAVKKLPDYSTSNANNPFLTFSAIPAESRYRFMLDNVRFFVESFIKGPVCRGQVALNVINDYFFVAFLSPEYDLSVVDKSYLANAIPFLDLPPTSAGPLEFATLWHEGLHSHRRYLEYRDEAYRTHEITKNGLPLSAIWNGGATSISQLTVFRHFDSASVSEGFIGEGPNTVWVIDYPTLERIYYD
;
A
#
# COMPACT_ATOMS: atom_id res chain seq x y z
N MET A 1 14.40 -33.23 -23.46
CA MET A 1 15.80 -33.39 -23.01
C MET A 1 16.04 -32.36 -21.91
N PRO A 2 16.44 -32.76 -20.70
CA PRO A 2 16.67 -31.81 -19.62
C PRO A 2 17.97 -31.06 -19.94
N SER A 3 17.90 -29.74 -20.08
CA SER A 3 19.10 -28.91 -20.15
C SER A 3 19.76 -28.91 -18.78
N THR A 4 20.76 -29.77 -18.61
CA THR A 4 21.81 -29.66 -17.61
C THR A 4 22.63 -28.41 -17.90
N GLY A 5 22.08 -27.24 -17.58
CA GLY A 5 22.77 -25.95 -17.68
C GLY A 5 23.36 -25.58 -16.34
N GLY A 6 24.44 -26.26 -15.94
CA GLY A 6 25.34 -25.73 -14.92
C GLY A 6 26.10 -24.55 -15.53
N ALA A 7 25.46 -23.38 -15.59
CA ALA A 7 26.18 -22.15 -15.89
C ALA A 7 27.18 -21.94 -14.75
N GLN A 8 28.47 -21.95 -15.03
CA GLN A 8 29.46 -21.51 -14.06
C GLN A 8 29.18 -20.03 -13.77
N HIS A 9 28.62 -19.73 -12.60
CA HIS A 9 28.31 -18.37 -12.13
C HIS A 9 29.58 -17.57 -11.76
N THR A 10 30.74 -17.92 -12.33
CA THR A 10 31.97 -17.15 -12.21
C THR A 10 31.77 -15.81 -12.91
N GLY A 11 31.77 -14.72 -12.14
CA GLY A 11 31.47 -13.36 -12.61
C GLY A 11 30.12 -12.80 -12.14
N ASP A 12 29.42 -13.47 -11.21
CA ASP A 12 28.28 -12.88 -10.51
C ASP A 12 28.69 -11.62 -9.73
N VAL A 13 27.81 -10.61 -9.66
CA VAL A 13 28.08 -9.34 -8.97
C VAL A 13 28.42 -9.60 -7.50
N LEU A 14 27.68 -10.49 -6.83
CA LEU A 14 27.92 -10.82 -5.43
C LEU A 14 29.26 -11.53 -5.25
N ASP A 15 29.63 -12.45 -6.15
CA ASP A 15 30.94 -13.11 -6.12
C ASP A 15 32.08 -12.07 -6.23
N ARG A 16 31.95 -11.07 -7.11
CA ARG A 16 32.95 -10.00 -7.22
C ARG A 16 33.03 -9.17 -5.93
N LEU A 17 31.89 -8.82 -5.33
CA LEU A 17 31.82 -8.00 -4.12
C LEU A 17 32.38 -8.71 -2.87
N ILE A 18 32.22 -10.02 -2.74
CA ILE A 18 32.79 -10.76 -1.59
C ILE A 18 34.29 -11.09 -1.73
N ASN A 19 34.84 -10.92 -2.93
CA ASN A 19 36.25 -11.18 -3.22
C ASN A 19 37.12 -9.90 -3.24
N VAL A 20 36.54 -8.74 -2.92
CA VAL A 20 37.28 -7.47 -2.87
C VAL A 20 38.28 -7.50 -1.73
N LYS A 21 39.56 -7.25 -2.05
CA LYS A 21 40.69 -7.26 -1.10
C LYS A 21 40.52 -6.31 0.10
N SER A 22 39.62 -5.34 0.05
CA SER A 22 39.39 -4.40 1.16
C SER A 22 38.88 -5.07 2.43
N GLN A 23 38.27 -6.26 2.36
CA GLN A 23 37.79 -6.97 3.56
C GLN A 23 38.92 -7.49 4.46
N SER A 24 40.15 -7.63 3.94
CA SER A 24 41.33 -7.99 4.72
C SER A 24 42.21 -6.80 5.11
N ALA A 25 41.83 -5.58 4.72
CA ALA A 25 42.63 -4.37 4.96
C ALA A 25 42.33 -3.67 6.30
N PHE A 26 41.19 -3.96 6.94
CA PHE A 26 40.82 -3.33 8.20
C PHE A 26 41.31 -4.13 9.40
N PRO A 27 41.99 -3.51 10.38
CA PRO A 27 42.38 -4.19 11.61
C PRO A 27 41.16 -4.71 12.37
N ALA A 28 41.18 -5.99 12.74
CA ALA A 28 40.10 -6.61 13.51
C ALA A 28 39.85 -5.86 14.84
N GLY A 29 38.57 -5.66 15.17
CA GLY A 29 38.16 -5.01 16.42
C GLY A 29 38.47 -3.50 16.52
N ARG A 30 38.90 -2.86 15.42
CA ARG A 30 39.08 -1.41 15.36
C ARG A 30 37.91 -0.75 14.65
N LYS A 31 37.66 0.51 15.00
CA LYS A 31 36.73 1.38 14.26
C LYS A 31 37.23 1.53 12.82
N LEU A 32 36.30 1.56 11.87
CA LEU A 32 36.60 1.91 10.49
C LEU A 32 37.23 3.31 10.40
N PRO A 33 38.02 3.59 9.35
CA PRO A 33 38.53 4.94 9.10
C PRO A 33 37.40 5.96 9.07
N GLU A 34 37.65 7.16 9.58
CA GLU A 34 36.64 8.24 9.62
C GLU A 34 36.07 8.59 8.24
N LYS A 35 36.88 8.41 7.18
CA LYS A 35 36.50 8.66 5.79
C LYS A 35 35.79 7.48 5.10
N PHE A 36 35.54 6.37 5.80
CA PHE A 36 34.84 5.25 5.19
C PHE A 36 33.38 5.66 4.87
N PRO A 37 32.84 5.36 3.68
CA PRO A 37 31.55 5.91 3.25
C PRO A 37 30.34 5.23 3.93
N LEU A 38 30.10 5.57 5.20
CA LEU A 38 28.96 5.12 6.02
C LEU A 38 27.84 6.16 6.12
N ASP A 39 27.95 7.30 5.45
CA ASP A 39 26.94 8.35 5.52
C ASP A 39 25.57 7.83 5.06
N ILE A 40 24.52 8.16 5.82
CA ILE A 40 23.14 7.74 5.51
C ILE A 40 22.59 8.37 4.23
N ASN A 41 23.19 9.47 3.78
CA ASN A 41 22.83 10.19 2.56
C ASN A 41 23.78 9.88 1.39
N ARG A 42 24.67 8.89 1.53
CA ARG A 42 25.54 8.49 0.43
C ARG A 42 24.73 8.10 -0.80
N GLU A 43 25.26 8.36 -1.99
CA GLU A 43 24.68 7.82 -3.21
C GLU A 43 24.77 6.30 -3.20
N LEU A 44 23.63 5.63 -3.36
CA LEU A 44 23.56 4.19 -3.48
C LEU A 44 23.62 3.80 -4.96
N SER A 45 24.46 2.83 -5.29
CA SER A 45 24.63 2.32 -6.65
C SER A 45 24.40 0.81 -6.69
N CYS A 46 23.71 0.34 -7.73
CA CYS A 46 23.54 -1.08 -8.01
C CYS A 46 24.19 -1.42 -9.36
N SER A 47 25.43 -1.89 -9.32
CA SER A 47 26.19 -2.19 -10.53
C SER A 47 25.69 -3.46 -11.19
N THR A 48 25.52 -3.41 -12.51
CA THR A 48 25.22 -4.62 -13.29
C THR A 48 26.45 -5.51 -13.42
N LYS A 49 26.24 -6.76 -13.88
CA LYS A 49 27.31 -7.72 -14.12
C LYS A 49 28.42 -7.18 -15.04
N SER A 50 28.07 -6.36 -16.03
CA SER A 50 29.04 -5.75 -16.96
C SER A 50 29.77 -4.53 -16.38
N GLN A 51 29.21 -3.87 -15.37
CA GLN A 51 29.74 -2.63 -14.80
C GLN A 51 30.52 -2.84 -13.48
N ILE A 52 30.45 -4.05 -12.91
CA ILE A 52 30.96 -4.30 -11.56
C ILE A 52 32.47 -4.04 -11.41
N ASP A 53 33.25 -4.26 -12.47
CA ASP A 53 34.69 -4.06 -12.44
C ASP A 53 35.06 -2.57 -12.44
N ASP A 54 34.39 -1.78 -13.27
CA ASP A 54 34.53 -0.32 -13.29
C ASP A 54 34.08 0.27 -11.95
N PHE A 55 32.94 -0.21 -11.41
CA PHE A 55 32.45 0.21 -10.12
C PHE A 55 33.45 -0.04 -8.99
N LEU A 56 34.05 -1.24 -8.94
CA LEU A 56 35.05 -1.61 -7.94
C LEU A 56 36.38 -0.87 -8.11
N SER A 57 36.70 -0.39 -9.32
CA SER A 57 37.86 0.47 -9.55
C SER A 57 37.69 1.86 -8.94
N ILE A 58 36.46 2.37 -8.94
CA ILE A 58 36.09 3.67 -8.36
C ILE A 58 35.84 3.54 -6.85
N ASN A 59 35.28 2.41 -6.41
CA ASN A 59 34.87 2.15 -5.02
C ASN A 59 35.58 0.89 -4.46
N PRO A 60 36.89 0.93 -4.18
CA PRO A 60 37.64 -0.25 -3.75
C PRO A 60 37.20 -0.78 -2.37
N GLU A 61 36.55 0.05 -1.55
CA GLU A 61 35.96 -0.31 -0.25
C GLU A 61 34.54 -0.89 -0.34
N ALA A 62 33.92 -0.99 -1.53
CA ALA A 62 32.56 -1.48 -1.69
C ALA A 62 32.38 -3.01 -1.49
N GLY A 63 33.38 -3.71 -0.95
CA GLY A 63 33.32 -5.14 -0.69
C GLY A 63 32.25 -5.51 0.34
N MET A 64 31.68 -6.71 0.22
CA MET A 64 30.63 -7.23 1.12
C MET A 64 31.12 -8.39 2.02
N PRO A 65 30.91 -8.37 3.35
CA PRO A 65 30.01 -7.47 4.09
C PRO A 65 30.50 -6.02 4.21
N TYR A 66 29.70 -5.08 3.73
CA TYR A 66 30.11 -3.68 3.61
C TYR A 66 30.17 -3.00 4.97
N GLY A 67 31.34 -2.43 5.30
CA GLY A 67 31.54 -1.74 6.58
C GLY A 67 31.47 -2.67 7.80
N MET A 68 31.66 -3.97 7.61
CA MET A 68 31.63 -4.99 8.67
C MET A 68 32.94 -5.79 8.67
N ALA A 69 33.13 -6.59 9.72
CA ALA A 69 34.24 -7.54 9.77
C ALA A 69 34.15 -8.55 8.62
N PRO A 70 35.30 -9.04 8.08
CA PRO A 70 35.30 -10.09 7.08
C PRO A 70 34.59 -11.34 7.60
N LEU A 71 33.91 -12.06 6.70
CA LEU A 71 33.34 -13.36 7.03
C LEU A 71 34.46 -14.34 7.42
N PRO A 72 34.25 -15.18 8.45
CA PRO A 72 35.13 -16.30 8.74
C PRO A 72 35.38 -17.13 7.47
N PRO A 73 36.60 -17.65 7.23
CA PRO A 73 36.93 -18.34 5.98
C PRO A 73 35.99 -19.50 5.63
N GLN A 74 35.46 -20.19 6.64
CA GLN A 74 34.50 -21.29 6.46
C GLN A 74 33.13 -20.77 5.95
N GLU A 75 32.61 -19.69 6.52
CA GLU A 75 31.34 -19.08 6.09
C GLU A 75 31.48 -18.49 4.69
N LEU A 76 32.61 -17.84 4.39
CA LEU A 76 32.91 -17.34 3.05
C LEU A 76 32.96 -18.47 2.02
N ALA A 77 33.54 -19.63 2.38
CA ALA A 77 33.57 -20.79 1.50
C ALA A 77 32.16 -21.36 1.23
N VAL A 78 31.30 -21.41 2.26
CA VAL A 78 29.89 -21.81 2.11
C VAL A 78 29.15 -20.85 1.17
N LEU A 79 29.28 -19.53 1.39
CA LEU A 79 28.65 -18.52 0.55
C LEU A 79 29.11 -18.61 -0.90
N LYS A 80 30.42 -18.76 -1.14
CA LYS A 80 30.97 -18.99 -2.50
C LYS A 80 30.43 -20.25 -3.14
N SER A 81 30.25 -21.32 -2.36
CA SER A 81 29.64 -22.56 -2.85
C SER A 81 28.20 -22.33 -3.31
N TRP A 82 27.39 -21.60 -2.54
CA TRP A 82 26.03 -21.25 -2.93
C TRP A 82 25.99 -20.37 -4.18
N ILE A 83 26.83 -19.33 -4.27
CA ILE A 83 26.90 -18.48 -5.45
C ILE A 83 27.27 -19.29 -6.70
N LYS A 84 28.25 -20.20 -6.57
CA LYS A 84 28.66 -21.09 -7.66
C LYS A 84 27.57 -22.07 -8.08
N GLN A 85 26.78 -22.57 -7.12
CA GLN A 85 25.61 -23.41 -7.39
C GLN A 85 24.50 -22.64 -8.11
N GLY A 86 24.49 -21.31 -7.98
CA GLY A 86 23.47 -20.45 -8.55
C GLY A 86 22.20 -20.45 -7.72
N TYR A 87 21.22 -19.69 -8.19
CA TYR A 87 19.90 -19.61 -7.58
C TYR A 87 18.86 -20.33 -8.46
N PRO A 88 17.81 -20.93 -7.86
CA PRO A 88 16.68 -21.47 -8.62
C PRO A 88 16.07 -20.41 -9.54
N ASN A 89 15.52 -20.82 -10.68
CA ASN A 89 14.77 -19.91 -11.53
C ASN A 89 13.46 -19.47 -10.83
N PHE A 90 13.50 -18.34 -10.14
CA PHE A 90 12.36 -17.73 -9.47
C PHE A 90 11.36 -17.08 -10.45
N GLU A 91 11.74 -16.91 -11.72
CA GLU A 91 10.87 -16.35 -12.76
C GLU A 91 9.96 -17.39 -13.43
N LYS A 92 10.02 -18.66 -12.99
CA LYS A 92 9.21 -19.73 -13.58
C LYS A 92 7.73 -19.30 -13.62
N PRO A 93 7.08 -19.35 -14.80
CA PRO A 93 5.67 -19.00 -14.91
C PRO A 93 4.85 -19.85 -13.94
N MET A 94 3.94 -19.20 -13.21
CA MET A 94 2.92 -19.89 -12.41
C MET A 94 1.75 -20.21 -13.34
N PRO A 95 1.54 -21.46 -13.77
CA PRO A 95 0.41 -21.79 -14.62
C PRO A 95 -0.87 -21.62 -13.80
N LEU A 96 -1.73 -20.71 -14.23
CA LEU A 96 -3.04 -20.51 -13.63
C LEU A 96 -4.08 -21.41 -14.32
N PRO A 97 -5.06 -21.94 -13.57
CA PRO A 97 -6.22 -22.61 -14.15
C PRO A 97 -6.94 -21.73 -15.19
N ALA A 98 -7.61 -22.35 -16.16
CA ALA A 98 -8.31 -21.62 -17.23
C ALA A 98 -9.43 -20.71 -16.70
N ASP A 99 -10.16 -21.15 -15.67
CA ASP A 99 -11.20 -20.37 -15.01
C ASP A 99 -10.63 -19.17 -14.24
N ILE A 100 -9.45 -19.30 -13.61
CA ILE A 100 -8.76 -18.18 -12.98
C ILE A 100 -8.31 -17.16 -14.03
N ASN A 101 -7.73 -17.60 -15.16
CA ASN A 101 -7.33 -16.69 -16.24
C ASN A 101 -8.53 -15.92 -16.81
N GLU A 102 -9.68 -16.56 -16.96
CA GLU A 102 -10.89 -15.86 -17.43
C GLU A 102 -11.38 -14.84 -16.39
N GLN A 103 -11.41 -15.18 -15.10
CA GLN A 103 -11.77 -14.24 -14.05
C GLN A 103 -10.81 -13.04 -14.00
N VAL A 104 -9.50 -13.27 -14.10
CA VAL A 104 -8.49 -12.20 -14.20
C VAL A 104 -8.80 -11.29 -15.38
N ARG A 105 -9.09 -11.85 -16.55
CA ARG A 105 -9.45 -11.08 -17.75
C ARG A 105 -10.71 -10.24 -17.53
N GLN A 106 -11.74 -10.76 -16.87
CA GLN A 106 -12.96 -9.99 -16.57
C GLN A 106 -12.67 -8.80 -15.65
N TRP A 107 -11.85 -8.98 -14.62
CA TRP A 107 -11.42 -7.88 -13.75
C TRP A 107 -10.59 -6.84 -14.49
N GLU A 108 -9.61 -7.26 -15.29
CA GLU A 108 -8.82 -6.34 -16.11
C GLU A 108 -9.71 -5.57 -17.11
N LEU A 109 -10.72 -6.22 -17.72
CA LEU A 109 -11.69 -5.53 -18.59
C LEU A 109 -12.52 -4.48 -17.85
N PHE A 110 -12.92 -4.74 -16.60
CA PHE A 110 -13.62 -3.77 -15.76
C PHE A 110 -12.73 -2.55 -15.43
N PHE A 111 -11.50 -2.77 -14.96
CA PHE A 111 -10.58 -1.69 -14.61
C PHE A 111 -10.18 -0.83 -15.82
N ASN A 112 -10.19 -1.39 -17.03
CA ASN A 112 -9.72 -0.71 -18.24
C ASN A 112 -10.86 -0.18 -19.15
N GLN A 113 -12.07 0.00 -18.62
CA GLN A 113 -13.17 0.64 -19.35
C GLN A 113 -12.82 2.07 -19.78
N SER A 114 -13.24 2.47 -20.98
CA SER A 114 -12.76 3.70 -21.63
C SER A 114 -13.46 4.99 -21.17
N SER A 115 -14.67 4.88 -20.59
CA SER A 115 -15.45 6.06 -20.19
C SER A 115 -14.74 6.85 -19.09
N VAL A 116 -14.85 8.19 -19.13
CA VAL A 116 -14.23 9.08 -18.13
C VAL A 116 -14.65 8.75 -16.70
N ARG A 117 -15.94 8.40 -16.52
CA ARG A 117 -16.50 7.96 -15.23
C ARG A 117 -15.80 6.69 -14.72
N HIS A 118 -15.68 5.67 -15.59
CA HIS A 118 -14.97 4.44 -15.23
C HIS A 118 -13.50 4.68 -14.93
N LYS A 119 -12.80 5.50 -15.72
CA LYS A 119 -11.37 5.79 -15.47
C LYS A 119 -11.15 6.40 -14.09
N LEU A 120 -12.03 7.29 -13.64
CA LEU A 120 -11.93 7.87 -12.31
C LEU A 120 -12.19 6.83 -11.21
N VAL A 121 -13.20 5.98 -11.38
CA VAL A 121 -13.50 4.88 -10.43
C VAL A 121 -12.37 3.84 -10.41
N ALA A 122 -11.83 3.46 -11.56
CA ALA A 122 -10.70 2.53 -11.65
C ALA A 122 -9.45 3.08 -10.95
N ARG A 123 -9.18 4.39 -11.09
CA ARG A 123 -8.12 5.07 -10.33
C ARG A 123 -8.40 5.01 -8.82
N TYR A 124 -9.61 5.34 -8.40
CA TYR A 124 -10.02 5.26 -6.99
C TYR A 124 -9.81 3.85 -6.42
N LEU A 125 -10.31 2.83 -7.10
CA LEU A 125 -10.17 1.43 -6.69
C LEU A 125 -8.71 0.97 -6.69
N TYR A 126 -7.92 1.34 -7.70
CA TYR A 126 -6.49 1.04 -7.73
C TYR A 126 -5.76 1.65 -6.53
N GLU A 127 -5.97 2.94 -6.27
CA GLU A 127 -5.33 3.63 -5.13
C GLU A 127 -5.73 2.99 -3.80
N HIS A 128 -6.95 2.46 -3.68
CA HIS A 128 -7.47 1.80 -2.48
C HIS A 128 -7.18 0.29 -2.36
N LEU A 129 -6.69 -0.35 -3.42
CA LEU A 129 -6.43 -1.79 -3.44
C LEU A 129 -4.95 -2.13 -3.64
N PHE A 130 -4.11 -1.14 -3.86
CA PHE A 130 -2.70 -1.30 -4.23
C PHE A 130 -1.88 -2.12 -3.22
N LEU A 131 -2.17 -1.98 -1.93
CA LEU A 131 -1.49 -2.73 -0.87
C LEU A 131 -2.02 -4.17 -0.69
N GLY A 132 -3.17 -4.48 -1.29
CA GLY A 132 -3.89 -5.73 -1.07
C GLY A 132 -3.39 -6.90 -1.91
N HIS A 133 -3.48 -8.09 -1.34
CA HIS A 133 -3.45 -9.35 -2.07
C HIS A 133 -4.86 -9.65 -2.58
N LEU A 134 -5.09 -9.42 -3.87
CA LEU A 134 -6.39 -9.62 -4.50
C LEU A 134 -6.63 -11.11 -4.71
N ALA A 135 -7.63 -11.68 -4.03
CA ALA A 135 -7.90 -13.11 -4.06
C ALA A 135 -8.98 -13.46 -5.08
N ILE A 136 -8.68 -14.38 -5.99
CA ILE A 136 -9.63 -14.98 -6.92
C ILE A 136 -9.65 -16.49 -6.64
N SER A 137 -10.83 -17.03 -6.35
CA SER A 137 -10.99 -18.46 -6.08
C SER A 137 -11.40 -19.23 -7.33
N ASP A 138 -10.85 -20.43 -7.49
CA ASP A 138 -11.31 -21.37 -8.51
C ASP A 138 -12.60 -22.06 -8.08
N LYS A 139 -13.19 -22.85 -8.97
CA LYS A 139 -14.42 -23.60 -8.70
C LYS A 139 -14.33 -24.58 -7.52
N SER A 140 -13.12 -24.97 -7.09
CA SER A 140 -12.90 -25.84 -5.92
C SER A 140 -12.80 -25.06 -4.61
N GLY A 141 -12.81 -23.73 -4.66
CA GLY A 141 -12.65 -22.85 -3.50
C GLY A 141 -11.19 -22.52 -3.19
N LYS A 142 -10.23 -22.95 -4.01
CA LYS A 142 -8.82 -22.61 -3.83
C LYS A 142 -8.55 -21.19 -4.33
N SER A 143 -7.98 -20.35 -3.46
CA SER A 143 -7.65 -18.95 -3.78
C SER A 143 -6.27 -18.79 -4.40
N TYR A 144 -6.20 -17.91 -5.40
CA TYR A 144 -4.99 -17.41 -6.05
C TYR A 144 -4.90 -15.92 -5.79
N TYR A 145 -3.69 -15.42 -5.49
CA TYR A 145 -3.49 -14.05 -5.05
C TYR A 145 -2.75 -13.22 -6.10
N PHE A 146 -3.19 -11.98 -6.27
CA PHE A 146 -2.70 -11.07 -7.31
C PHE A 146 -2.38 -9.69 -6.72
N ARG A 147 -1.40 -9.02 -7.32
CA ARG A 147 -1.20 -7.57 -7.18
C ARG A 147 -1.88 -6.87 -8.34
N ILE A 148 -2.48 -5.70 -8.11
CA ILE A 148 -2.89 -4.80 -9.19
C ILE A 148 -1.75 -3.84 -9.49
N ILE A 149 -1.37 -3.76 -10.77
CA ILE A 149 -0.30 -2.86 -11.24
C ILE A 149 -0.81 -1.96 -12.36
N ARG A 150 -0.10 -0.87 -12.61
CA ARG A 150 -0.19 -0.13 -13.88
C ARG A 150 0.85 -0.69 -14.84
N SER A 151 0.47 -0.92 -16.09
CA SER A 151 1.31 -1.54 -17.13
C SER A 151 1.25 -0.73 -18.40
N SER A 152 2.38 -0.53 -19.09
CA SER A 152 2.39 0.11 -20.42
C SER A 152 1.87 -0.83 -21.53
N THR A 153 1.70 -2.13 -21.23
CA THR A 153 1.14 -3.11 -22.17
C THR A 153 -0.27 -3.58 -21.79
N PRO A 154 -1.18 -3.73 -22.76
CA PRO A 154 -2.56 -4.18 -22.55
C PRO A 154 -2.68 -5.69 -22.27
N ILE A 155 -3.90 -6.10 -21.90
CA ILE A 155 -4.34 -7.49 -21.76
C ILE A 155 -3.89 -8.32 -22.98
N GLY A 156 -3.39 -9.54 -22.73
CA GLY A 156 -2.91 -10.46 -23.78
C GLY A 156 -1.43 -10.31 -24.13
N LEU A 157 -0.77 -9.22 -23.71
CA LEU A 157 0.68 -9.08 -23.77
C LEU A 157 1.31 -9.28 -22.38
N ILE A 158 2.61 -9.60 -22.38
CA ILE A 158 3.44 -9.64 -21.17
C ILE A 158 3.34 -8.26 -20.51
N ALA A 159 2.91 -8.23 -19.25
CA ALA A 159 2.75 -6.98 -18.51
C ALA A 159 4.12 -6.30 -18.34
N ASN A 160 4.16 -5.00 -18.58
CA ASN A 160 5.34 -4.17 -18.38
C ASN A 160 5.02 -3.12 -17.32
N GLU A 161 5.39 -3.40 -16.08
CA GLU A 161 5.00 -2.62 -14.91
C GLU A 161 5.59 -1.20 -14.91
N ILE A 162 4.73 -0.22 -14.65
CA ILE A 162 5.10 1.17 -14.39
C ILE A 162 5.24 1.32 -12.88
N ALA A 163 6.45 1.08 -12.38
CA ALA A 163 6.75 1.09 -10.95
C ALA A 163 6.92 2.52 -10.43
N THR A 164 5.86 3.08 -9.88
CA THR A 164 5.91 4.36 -9.15
C THR A 164 6.09 4.14 -7.65
N ARG A 165 6.61 5.15 -6.94
CA ARG A 165 6.78 5.08 -5.48
C ARG A 165 5.45 4.93 -4.73
N ARG A 166 4.37 5.53 -5.22
CA ARG A 166 3.02 5.45 -4.65
C ARG A 166 1.97 5.23 -5.74
N PRO A 167 0.78 4.70 -5.41
CA PRO A 167 -0.28 4.50 -6.39
C PRO A 167 -0.85 5.81 -6.96
N ASN A 168 -0.83 6.89 -6.16
CA ASN A 168 -1.26 8.23 -6.55
C ASN A 168 -0.16 9.07 -7.23
N SER A 169 1.03 8.50 -7.48
CA SER A 169 2.08 9.17 -8.25
C SER A 169 1.80 9.11 -9.74
N ASP A 170 2.26 10.13 -10.47
CA ASP A 170 2.18 10.21 -11.92
C ASP A 170 2.80 8.97 -12.59
N PRO A 171 2.04 8.19 -13.38
CA PRO A 171 2.57 7.06 -14.13
C PRO A 171 3.40 7.47 -15.37
N GLY A 172 3.49 8.77 -15.66
CA GLY A 172 4.17 9.30 -16.84
C GLY A 172 3.22 9.53 -18.03
N GLU A 173 3.79 9.90 -19.17
CA GLU A 173 3.04 10.37 -20.35
C GLU A 173 2.44 9.25 -21.22
N GLU A 174 2.76 7.99 -20.96
CA GLU A 174 2.24 6.87 -21.75
C GLU A 174 0.85 6.41 -21.29
N SER A 175 0.00 6.02 -22.23
CA SER A 175 -1.23 5.31 -21.89
C SER A 175 -0.90 4.01 -21.16
N PHE A 176 -1.57 3.75 -20.05
CA PHE A 176 -1.35 2.56 -19.24
C PHE A 176 -2.64 1.75 -19.04
N TYR A 177 -2.47 0.53 -18.55
CA TYR A 177 -3.52 -0.44 -18.27
C TYR A 177 -3.38 -0.98 -16.85
N TYR A 178 -4.49 -1.19 -16.17
CA TYR A 178 -4.50 -1.94 -14.91
C TYR A 178 -4.39 -3.44 -15.20
N ARG A 179 -3.41 -4.12 -14.61
CA ARG A 179 -3.15 -5.55 -14.82
C ARG A 179 -3.08 -6.27 -13.48
N LEU A 180 -3.54 -7.51 -13.44
CA LEU A 180 -3.44 -8.38 -12.27
C LEU A 180 -2.28 -9.36 -12.45
N ILE A 181 -1.28 -9.27 -11.57
CA ILE A 181 -0.08 -10.11 -11.63
C ILE A 181 -0.09 -11.11 -10.48
N PRO A 182 0.04 -12.43 -10.74
CA PRO A 182 0.04 -13.43 -9.68
C PRO A 182 1.22 -13.22 -8.74
N ILE A 183 0.96 -13.29 -7.45
CA ILE A 183 1.98 -13.26 -6.40
C ILE A 183 2.72 -14.59 -6.42
N ARG A 184 4.05 -14.52 -6.60
CA ARG A 184 4.94 -15.68 -6.64
C ARG A 184 5.86 -15.76 -5.43
N GLU A 185 5.92 -14.69 -4.64
CA GLU A 185 6.71 -14.63 -3.42
C GLU A 185 6.10 -15.49 -2.32
N THR A 186 6.90 -15.83 -1.32
CA THR A 186 6.39 -16.40 -0.07
C THR A 186 5.48 -15.40 0.61
N ILE A 187 4.24 -15.80 0.85
CA ILE A 187 3.26 -14.97 1.55
C ILE A 187 3.68 -14.83 3.01
N LEU A 188 3.83 -13.59 3.46
CA LEU A 188 4.12 -13.25 4.84
C LEU A 188 2.86 -12.72 5.52
N GLU A 189 2.59 -13.17 6.74
CA GLU A 189 1.41 -12.77 7.52
C GLU A 189 1.26 -11.25 7.66
N LYS A 190 2.39 -10.54 7.77
CA LYS A 190 2.41 -9.07 7.88
C LYS A 190 1.90 -8.38 6.62
N THR A 191 2.24 -8.89 5.43
CA THR A 191 1.90 -8.24 4.16
C THR A 191 0.68 -8.86 3.48
N HIS A 192 0.14 -9.94 4.04
CA HIS A 192 -0.98 -10.68 3.46
C HIS A 192 -2.34 -10.07 3.83
N ILE A 193 -2.63 -8.90 3.27
CA ILE A 193 -3.91 -8.20 3.47
C ILE A 193 -4.84 -8.58 2.33
N VAL A 194 -5.78 -9.48 2.58
CA VAL A 194 -6.55 -10.13 1.52
C VAL A 194 -7.79 -9.33 1.14
N PHE A 195 -7.98 -9.11 -0.15
CA PHE A 195 -9.21 -8.54 -0.71
C PHE A 195 -9.82 -9.50 -1.74
N SER A 196 -10.96 -10.09 -1.41
CA SER A 196 -11.62 -11.05 -2.30
C SER A 196 -12.25 -10.37 -3.50
N LEU A 197 -11.99 -10.89 -4.68
CA LEU A 197 -12.54 -10.46 -5.96
C LEU A 197 -13.54 -11.52 -6.46
N THR A 198 -14.83 -11.26 -6.26
CA THR A 198 -15.93 -12.17 -6.64
C THR A 198 -16.86 -11.54 -7.68
N PRO A 199 -17.60 -12.33 -8.47
CA PRO A 199 -18.62 -11.79 -9.39
C PRO A 199 -19.66 -10.90 -8.69
N GLN A 200 -20.10 -11.29 -7.49
CA GLN A 200 -21.06 -10.51 -6.70
C GLN A 200 -20.48 -9.15 -6.30
N ARG A 201 -19.17 -9.09 -6.02
CA ARG A 201 -18.49 -7.83 -5.72
C ARG A 201 -18.41 -6.92 -6.93
N LEU A 202 -18.17 -7.49 -8.12
CA LEU A 202 -18.19 -6.72 -9.36
C LEU A 202 -19.58 -6.12 -9.62
N GLU A 203 -20.63 -6.91 -9.46
CA GLU A 203 -22.03 -6.45 -9.56
C GLU A 203 -22.32 -5.33 -8.56
N HIS A 204 -21.90 -5.50 -7.31
CA HIS A 204 -22.10 -4.50 -6.28
C HIS A 204 -21.32 -3.19 -6.56
N TRP A 205 -20.09 -3.27 -7.09
CA TRP A 205 -19.35 -2.08 -7.50
C TRP A 205 -20.02 -1.36 -8.67
N LEU A 206 -20.56 -2.11 -9.63
CA LEU A 206 -21.37 -1.55 -10.71
C LEU A 206 -22.60 -0.82 -10.15
N GLU A 207 -23.25 -1.42 -9.15
CA GLU A 207 -24.39 -0.81 -8.46
C GLU A 207 -24.01 0.52 -7.77
N ILE A 208 -23.05 0.51 -6.84
CA ILE A 208 -22.77 1.68 -6.00
C ILE A 208 -22.09 2.82 -6.76
N PHE A 209 -21.27 2.53 -7.77
CA PHE A 209 -20.53 3.58 -8.49
C PHE A 209 -21.23 4.03 -9.78
N PHE A 210 -22.07 3.20 -10.41
CA PHE A 210 -22.55 3.46 -11.77
C PHE A 210 -24.07 3.59 -11.93
N THR A 211 -24.87 3.21 -10.94
CA THR A 211 -26.34 3.36 -10.98
C THR A 211 -26.77 4.82 -10.98
N GLU A 212 -26.29 5.59 -10.01
CA GLU A 212 -26.59 7.02 -9.90
C GLU A 212 -25.90 7.83 -11.01
N LYS A 213 -26.59 8.86 -11.49
CA LYS A 213 -26.06 9.75 -12.53
C LYS A 213 -25.22 10.85 -11.89
N TRP A 214 -23.92 10.82 -12.16
CA TRP A 214 -22.97 11.86 -11.79
C TRP A 214 -21.99 12.08 -12.95
N ALA A 215 -21.36 13.26 -13.00
CA ALA A 215 -20.56 13.70 -14.13
C ALA A 215 -19.12 14.01 -13.70
N VAL A 216 -18.17 13.65 -14.55
CA VAL A 216 -16.76 14.04 -14.42
C VAL A 216 -16.49 15.14 -15.44
N LYS A 217 -16.19 16.35 -14.97
CA LYS A 217 -15.85 17.48 -15.86
C LYS A 217 -14.49 17.27 -16.54
N LYS A 218 -13.50 16.87 -15.76
CA LYS A 218 -12.12 16.61 -16.19
C LYS A 218 -11.55 15.52 -15.26
N LEU A 219 -10.75 14.61 -15.81
CA LEU A 219 -9.97 13.71 -14.96
C LEU A 219 -8.95 14.53 -14.15
N PRO A 220 -8.86 14.32 -12.83
CA PRO A 220 -7.79 14.90 -12.03
C PRO A 220 -6.44 14.43 -12.58
N ASP A 221 -5.49 15.35 -12.63
CA ASP A 221 -4.10 15.01 -12.91
C ASP A 221 -3.42 14.38 -11.68
N TYR A 222 -2.12 14.19 -11.76
CA TYR A 222 -1.27 13.68 -10.68
C TYR A 222 -0.45 14.81 -10.03
N SER A 223 -0.91 16.06 -10.12
CA SER A 223 -0.26 17.18 -9.43
C SER A 223 -0.23 16.95 -7.92
N THR A 224 0.70 17.60 -7.22
CA THR A 224 0.86 17.48 -5.76
C THR A 224 -0.44 17.67 -4.99
N SER A 225 -1.28 18.64 -5.41
CA SER A 225 -2.57 18.90 -4.76
C SER A 225 -3.54 17.73 -4.92
N ASN A 226 -3.67 17.16 -6.13
CA ASN A 226 -4.54 16.01 -6.36
C ASN A 226 -3.96 14.73 -5.71
N ALA A 227 -2.66 14.50 -5.82
CA ALA A 227 -2.01 13.33 -5.24
C ALA A 227 -2.18 13.28 -3.71
N ASN A 228 -2.10 14.41 -3.02
CA ASN A 228 -2.14 14.45 -1.56
C ASN A 228 -3.55 14.61 -0.97
N ASN A 229 -4.61 14.71 -1.78
CA ASN A 229 -5.96 14.89 -1.27
C ASN A 229 -6.97 14.02 -2.04
N PRO A 230 -7.35 12.86 -1.49
CA PRO A 230 -8.32 11.98 -2.15
C PRO A 230 -9.72 12.60 -2.23
N PHE A 231 -10.09 13.47 -1.27
CA PHE A 231 -11.38 14.16 -1.30
C PHE A 231 -11.47 15.19 -2.43
N LEU A 232 -10.35 15.80 -2.81
CA LEU A 232 -10.25 16.66 -3.98
C LEU A 232 -10.28 15.85 -5.27
N THR A 233 -9.37 14.87 -5.38
CA THR A 233 -9.20 14.03 -6.59
C THR A 233 -10.48 13.29 -6.94
N PHE A 234 -11.15 12.69 -5.97
CA PHE A 234 -12.32 11.86 -6.20
C PHE A 234 -13.64 12.58 -5.89
N SER A 235 -13.61 13.92 -5.78
CA SER A 235 -14.78 14.77 -5.48
C SER A 235 -15.98 14.57 -6.42
N ALA A 236 -15.73 14.15 -7.67
CA ALA A 236 -16.80 13.86 -8.62
C ALA A 236 -17.55 12.53 -8.33
N ILE A 237 -16.89 11.57 -7.66
CA ILE A 237 -17.53 10.33 -7.22
C ILE A 237 -18.39 10.65 -5.99
N PRO A 238 -19.68 10.28 -5.97
CA PRO A 238 -20.53 10.50 -4.80
C PRO A 238 -19.87 9.97 -3.52
N ALA A 239 -19.91 10.76 -2.45
CA ALA A 239 -19.32 10.41 -1.17
C ALA A 239 -19.93 9.12 -0.61
N GLU A 240 -21.24 8.92 -0.78
CA GLU A 240 -21.92 7.69 -0.41
C GLU A 240 -21.35 6.46 -1.10
N SER A 241 -21.10 6.52 -2.42
CA SER A 241 -20.51 5.42 -3.18
C SER A 241 -19.12 5.05 -2.67
N ARG A 242 -18.29 6.06 -2.40
CA ARG A 242 -16.94 5.88 -1.86
C ARG A 242 -16.99 5.30 -0.44
N TYR A 243 -17.88 5.82 0.40
CA TYR A 243 -18.02 5.35 1.77
C TYR A 243 -18.56 3.92 1.84
N ARG A 244 -19.60 3.58 1.05
CA ARG A 244 -20.13 2.20 0.98
C ARG A 244 -19.06 1.20 0.58
N PHE A 245 -18.27 1.50 -0.46
CA PHE A 245 -17.12 0.68 -0.85
C PHE A 245 -16.16 0.42 0.31
N MET A 246 -15.86 1.44 1.12
CA MET A 246 -15.01 1.29 2.30
C MET A 246 -15.69 0.50 3.42
N LEU A 247 -16.96 0.78 3.70
CA LEU A 247 -17.77 0.11 4.71
C LEU A 247 -17.87 -1.40 4.45
N ASP A 248 -18.13 -1.79 3.21
CA ASP A 248 -18.24 -3.21 2.82
C ASP A 248 -16.94 -4.00 3.01
N ASN A 249 -15.84 -3.31 3.28
CA ASN A 249 -14.50 -3.87 3.39
C ASN A 249 -13.71 -3.27 4.56
N VAL A 250 -14.39 -2.85 5.63
CA VAL A 250 -13.75 -2.16 6.77
C VAL A 250 -12.54 -2.89 7.35
N ARG A 251 -12.61 -4.21 7.46
CA ARG A 251 -11.47 -5.01 7.92
C ARG A 251 -10.26 -4.80 7.02
N PHE A 252 -10.43 -4.86 5.71
CA PHE A 252 -9.33 -4.67 4.76
C PHE A 252 -8.69 -3.28 4.90
N PHE A 253 -9.50 -2.23 5.04
CA PHE A 253 -8.99 -0.87 5.17
C PHE A 253 -8.30 -0.62 6.51
N VAL A 254 -8.90 -1.09 7.61
CA VAL A 254 -8.25 -1.00 8.93
C VAL A 254 -6.99 -1.85 8.98
N GLU A 255 -6.99 -3.05 8.39
CA GLU A 255 -5.82 -3.92 8.32
C GLU A 255 -4.71 -3.31 7.45
N SER A 256 -5.05 -2.62 6.36
CA SER A 256 -4.09 -1.89 5.51
C SER A 256 -3.33 -0.81 6.28
N PHE A 257 -4.02 -0.09 7.16
CA PHE A 257 -3.39 0.87 8.06
C PHE A 257 -2.56 0.17 9.14
N ILE A 258 -3.14 -0.78 9.87
CA ILE A 258 -2.50 -1.45 11.01
C ILE A 258 -1.25 -2.25 10.60
N LYS A 259 -1.28 -2.89 9.43
CA LYS A 259 -0.16 -3.67 8.87
C LYS A 259 0.63 -2.89 7.82
N GLY A 260 0.36 -1.60 7.66
CA GLY A 260 0.94 -0.76 6.62
C GLY A 260 2.47 -0.70 6.64
N PRO A 261 3.13 -0.30 5.53
CA PRO A 261 4.59 -0.31 5.40
C PRO A 261 5.33 0.52 6.46
N VAL A 262 4.69 1.58 6.98
CA VAL A 262 5.24 2.46 8.02
C VAL A 262 5.13 1.88 9.43
N CYS A 263 4.25 0.91 9.64
CA CYS A 263 4.04 0.22 10.93
C CYS A 263 5.14 -0.83 11.16
N ARG A 264 6.39 -0.36 11.33
CA ARG A 264 7.57 -1.22 11.49
C ARG A 264 8.06 -1.23 12.93
N GLY A 265 7.91 -2.38 13.58
CA GLY A 265 8.46 -2.66 14.89
C GLY A 265 7.74 -1.90 16.02
N GLN A 266 8.35 -1.93 17.20
CA GLN A 266 7.71 -1.45 18.43
C GLN A 266 7.41 0.05 18.42
N VAL A 267 8.22 0.86 17.73
CA VAL A 267 8.05 2.32 17.69
C VAL A 267 6.67 2.69 17.15
N ALA A 268 6.20 2.01 16.10
CA ALA A 268 4.88 2.25 15.52
C ALA A 268 3.73 1.68 16.36
N LEU A 269 3.99 0.64 17.17
CA LEU A 269 2.93 -0.11 17.88
C LEU A 269 2.76 0.30 19.34
N ASN A 270 3.73 0.99 19.93
CA ASN A 270 3.65 1.47 21.32
C ASN A 270 2.54 2.51 21.55
N VAL A 271 1.93 3.04 20.48
CA VAL A 271 0.73 3.88 20.56
C VAL A 271 -0.55 3.08 20.85
N ILE A 272 -0.52 1.76 20.70
CA ILE A 272 -1.59 0.84 21.07
C ILE A 272 -1.24 0.24 22.43
N ASN A 273 -2.10 0.41 23.43
CA ASN A 273 -1.81 -0.11 24.76
C ASN A 273 -1.87 -1.65 24.77
N ASP A 274 -3.02 -2.22 24.38
CA ASP A 274 -3.24 -3.68 24.31
C ASP A 274 -4.16 -4.01 23.12
N TYR A 275 -5.44 -3.66 23.23
CA TYR A 275 -6.40 -3.71 22.13
C TYR A 275 -7.41 -2.56 22.22
N PHE A 276 -8.07 -2.26 21.11
CA PHE A 276 -9.15 -1.29 21.04
C PHE A 276 -10.22 -1.73 20.06
N PHE A 277 -11.45 -1.25 20.28
CA PHE A 277 -12.57 -1.50 19.40
C PHE A 277 -12.66 -0.43 18.32
N VAL A 278 -13.08 -0.84 17.12
CA VAL A 278 -13.35 0.05 15.99
C VAL A 278 -14.77 -0.19 15.49
N ALA A 279 -15.51 0.90 15.38
CA ALA A 279 -16.83 0.98 14.78
C ALA A 279 -16.88 2.15 13.79
N PHE A 280 -17.94 2.22 13.01
CA PHE A 280 -18.08 3.20 11.94
C PHE A 280 -19.40 3.95 12.06
N LEU A 281 -19.41 5.22 11.68
CA LEU A 281 -20.61 6.04 11.65
C LEU A 281 -21.49 5.59 10.47
N SER A 282 -22.78 5.38 10.70
CA SER A 282 -23.69 4.97 9.61
C SER A 282 -23.83 6.11 8.58
N PRO A 283 -23.85 5.82 7.27
CA PRO A 283 -23.93 6.86 6.23
C PRO A 283 -25.09 7.84 6.39
N GLU A 284 -26.19 7.41 7.01
CA GLU A 284 -27.39 8.22 7.26
C GLU A 284 -27.16 9.31 8.33
N TYR A 285 -26.05 9.24 9.07
CA TYR A 285 -25.66 10.20 10.11
C TYR A 285 -24.31 10.87 9.82
N ASP A 286 -23.64 10.51 8.73
CA ASP A 286 -22.36 11.09 8.33
C ASP A 286 -22.59 12.32 7.46
N LEU A 287 -22.18 13.50 7.94
CA LEU A 287 -22.35 14.77 7.23
C LEU A 287 -21.68 14.78 5.85
N SER A 288 -20.63 13.98 5.64
CA SER A 288 -20.00 13.86 4.32
C SER A 288 -20.90 13.19 3.27
N VAL A 289 -21.91 12.43 3.71
CA VAL A 289 -22.89 11.75 2.87
C VAL A 289 -24.18 12.55 2.79
N VAL A 290 -24.72 12.97 3.94
CA VAL A 290 -26.06 13.59 4.00
C VAL A 290 -26.06 15.08 3.66
N ASP A 291 -24.92 15.78 3.81
CA ASP A 291 -24.74 17.18 3.42
C ASP A 291 -23.69 17.30 2.30
N LYS A 292 -24.17 17.56 1.09
CA LYS A 292 -23.32 17.73 -0.10
C LYS A 292 -22.30 18.87 0.02
N SER A 293 -22.57 19.86 0.88
CA SER A 293 -21.66 20.99 1.10
C SER A 293 -20.54 20.66 2.08
N TYR A 294 -20.71 19.66 2.93
CA TYR A 294 -19.77 19.35 4.02
C TYR A 294 -18.38 19.04 3.48
N LEU A 295 -18.24 18.05 2.59
CA LEU A 295 -16.93 17.70 2.02
C LEU A 295 -16.34 18.84 1.19
N ALA A 296 -17.15 19.56 0.42
CA ALA A 296 -16.68 20.68 -0.39
C ALA A 296 -16.02 21.76 0.48
N ASN A 297 -16.58 22.02 1.67
CA ASN A 297 -16.04 22.95 2.65
C ASN A 297 -14.89 22.35 3.48
N ALA A 298 -14.85 21.03 3.64
CA ALA A 298 -13.81 20.32 4.39
C ALA A 298 -12.50 20.12 3.60
N ILE A 299 -12.56 20.01 2.26
CA ILE A 299 -11.41 19.73 1.38
C ILE A 299 -10.15 20.55 1.72
N PRO A 300 -10.22 21.88 1.95
CA PRO A 300 -9.04 22.68 2.28
C PRO A 300 -8.31 22.29 3.57
N PHE A 301 -8.94 21.50 4.44
CA PHE A 301 -8.35 21.02 5.70
C PHE A 301 -7.92 19.54 5.66
N LEU A 302 -8.24 18.85 4.56
CA LEU A 302 -8.04 17.41 4.40
C LEU A 302 -6.82 17.06 3.52
N ASP A 303 -5.98 18.05 3.21
CA ASP A 303 -4.70 17.81 2.56
C ASP A 303 -3.78 16.97 3.46
N LEU A 304 -3.17 15.96 2.85
CA LEU A 304 -2.11 15.19 3.47
C LEU A 304 -0.76 15.89 3.29
N PRO A 305 0.18 15.73 4.24
CA PRO A 305 1.49 16.36 4.16
C PRO A 305 2.18 16.08 2.80
N PRO A 306 2.71 17.13 2.13
CA PRO A 306 3.37 16.96 0.85
C PRO A 306 4.62 16.12 1.01
N THR A 307 4.82 15.27 0.01
CA THR A 307 5.71 14.12 0.14
C THR A 307 7.09 14.31 -0.48
N SER A 308 7.30 15.45 -1.13
CA SER A 308 8.58 15.94 -1.61
C SER A 308 9.39 16.66 -0.52
N ALA A 309 8.86 16.70 0.69
CA ALA A 309 9.42 17.54 1.75
C ALA A 309 10.77 17.04 2.27
N GLY A 310 11.75 17.94 2.31
CA GLY A 310 13.06 17.67 2.89
C GLY A 310 13.06 17.76 4.43
N PRO A 311 14.10 17.26 5.11
CA PRO A 311 14.22 17.36 6.58
C PRO A 311 14.13 18.79 7.12
N LEU A 312 14.59 19.78 6.35
CA LEU A 312 14.55 21.21 6.70
C LEU A 312 13.12 21.79 6.68
N GLU A 313 12.22 21.18 5.93
CA GLU A 313 10.82 21.62 5.79
C GLU A 313 9.91 20.94 6.81
N PHE A 314 10.40 19.92 7.53
CA PHE A 314 9.62 19.13 8.48
C PHE A 314 8.96 19.99 9.56
N ALA A 315 9.70 20.93 10.17
CA ALA A 315 9.15 21.77 11.23
C ALA A 315 7.98 22.64 10.74
N THR A 316 8.14 23.22 9.55
CA THR A 316 7.11 24.05 8.90
C THR A 316 5.89 23.20 8.55
N LEU A 317 6.08 22.05 7.91
CA LEU A 317 4.99 21.17 7.52
C LEU A 317 4.27 20.54 8.71
N TRP A 318 5.00 20.22 9.77
CA TRP A 318 4.40 19.75 11.01
C TRP A 318 3.54 20.86 11.64
N HIS A 319 4.04 22.09 11.68
CA HIS A 319 3.30 23.23 12.20
C HIS A 319 2.04 23.54 11.36
N GLU A 320 2.18 23.62 10.04
CA GLU A 320 1.07 23.80 9.10
C GLU A 320 0.05 22.67 9.19
N GLY A 321 0.53 21.42 9.26
CA GLY A 321 -0.28 20.22 9.43
C GLY A 321 -1.10 20.23 10.73
N LEU A 322 -0.48 20.61 11.86
CA LEU A 322 -1.19 20.77 13.13
C LEU A 322 -2.28 21.85 13.05
N HIS A 323 -1.98 23.00 12.44
CA HIS A 323 -2.95 24.05 12.27
C HIS A 323 -4.10 23.64 11.34
N SER A 324 -3.80 22.94 10.25
CA SER A 324 -4.82 22.40 9.34
C SER A 324 -5.72 21.37 10.05
N HIS A 325 -5.12 20.45 10.79
CA HIS A 325 -5.85 19.45 11.57
C HIS A 325 -6.75 20.10 12.62
N ARG A 326 -6.25 21.11 13.36
CA ARG A 326 -7.06 21.86 14.33
C ARG A 326 -8.25 22.55 13.65
N ARG A 327 -8.03 23.24 12.53
CA ARG A 327 -9.11 23.89 11.77
C ARG A 327 -10.14 22.89 11.28
N TYR A 328 -9.71 21.71 10.82
CA TYR A 328 -10.62 20.63 10.46
C TYR A 328 -11.49 20.19 11.65
N LEU A 329 -10.88 20.00 12.83
CA LEU A 329 -11.61 19.61 14.04
C LEU A 329 -12.61 20.68 14.47
N GLU A 330 -12.24 21.97 14.42
CA GLU A 330 -13.14 23.09 14.73
C GLU A 330 -14.31 23.16 13.72
N TYR A 331 -14.03 23.02 12.42
CA TYR A 331 -15.05 22.96 11.37
C TYR A 331 -16.01 21.78 11.57
N ARG A 332 -15.46 20.59 11.82
CA ARG A 332 -16.22 19.35 12.02
C ARG A 332 -17.08 19.43 13.27
N ASP A 333 -16.54 19.88 14.40
CA ASP A 333 -17.30 20.04 15.64
C ASP A 333 -18.49 20.97 15.45
N GLU A 334 -18.27 22.14 14.83
CA GLU A 334 -19.35 23.09 14.57
C GLU A 334 -20.42 22.53 13.64
N ALA A 335 -20.01 21.85 12.56
CA ALA A 335 -20.94 21.23 11.63
C ALA A 335 -21.82 20.17 12.33
N TYR A 336 -21.22 19.26 13.10
CA TYR A 336 -21.95 18.23 13.83
C TYR A 336 -22.81 18.79 14.98
N ARG A 337 -22.39 19.88 15.64
CA ARG A 337 -23.14 20.51 16.73
C ARG A 337 -24.37 21.27 16.23
N THR A 338 -24.35 21.76 14.99
CA THR A 338 -25.41 22.64 14.45
C THR A 338 -26.33 21.96 13.45
N HIS A 339 -25.89 20.89 12.79
CA HIS A 339 -26.70 20.23 11.76
C HIS A 339 -27.94 19.54 12.34
N GLU A 340 -29.08 19.62 11.64
CA GLU A 340 -30.39 19.15 12.13
C GLU A 340 -30.41 17.68 12.56
N ILE A 341 -29.64 16.82 11.88
CA ILE A 341 -29.55 15.38 12.15
C ILE A 341 -28.77 15.08 13.45
N THR A 342 -27.80 15.93 13.81
CA THR A 342 -26.77 15.61 14.82
C THR A 342 -26.84 16.53 16.05
N LYS A 343 -27.49 17.70 15.96
CA LYS A 343 -27.54 18.73 17.01
C LYS A 343 -28.12 18.26 18.36
N ASN A 344 -28.95 17.21 18.36
CA ASN A 344 -29.55 16.64 19.56
C ASN A 344 -28.79 15.41 20.10
N GLY A 345 -27.60 15.14 19.55
CA GLY A 345 -26.84 13.92 19.78
C GLY A 345 -27.21 12.81 18.79
N LEU A 346 -26.28 11.85 18.65
CA LEU A 346 -26.44 10.70 17.77
C LEU A 346 -27.12 9.54 18.53
N PRO A 347 -28.14 8.88 17.93
CA PRO A 347 -28.69 7.66 18.49
C PRO A 347 -27.71 6.48 18.34
N LEU A 348 -27.94 5.37 19.06
CA LEU A 348 -27.13 4.16 18.88
C LEU A 348 -27.20 3.60 17.45
N SER A 349 -28.30 3.85 16.73
CA SER A 349 -28.45 3.50 15.31
C SER A 349 -27.51 4.29 14.39
N ALA A 350 -26.82 5.32 14.90
CA ALA A 350 -25.75 5.99 14.17
C ALA A 350 -24.46 5.16 14.14
N ILE A 351 -24.34 4.11 14.95
CA ILE A 351 -23.29 3.11 14.76
C ILE A 351 -23.72 2.18 13.64
N TRP A 352 -22.94 2.13 12.58
CA TRP A 352 -23.19 1.27 11.45
C TRP A 352 -23.18 -0.19 11.91
N ASN A 353 -24.24 -0.92 11.56
CA ASN A 353 -24.45 -2.31 12.00
C ASN A 353 -23.89 -3.35 11.03
N GLY A 354 -23.37 -2.94 9.88
CA GLY A 354 -22.79 -3.83 8.87
C GLY A 354 -23.63 -3.90 7.60
N GLY A 355 -23.03 -4.43 6.53
CA GLY A 355 -23.70 -4.73 5.27
C GLY A 355 -24.00 -6.22 5.14
N ALA A 356 -24.55 -6.62 4.00
CA ALA A 356 -24.81 -8.04 3.70
C ALA A 356 -23.53 -8.91 3.73
N THR A 357 -22.36 -8.28 3.56
CA THR A 357 -21.06 -8.97 3.41
C THR A 357 -19.99 -8.54 4.41
N SER A 358 -20.32 -7.66 5.37
CA SER A 358 -19.32 -6.98 6.20
C SER A 358 -19.74 -6.93 7.67
N ILE A 359 -18.83 -7.37 8.53
CA ILE A 359 -18.94 -7.17 9.98
C ILE A 359 -18.42 -5.77 10.29
N SER A 360 -19.27 -4.93 10.86
CA SER A 360 -19.03 -3.51 11.15
C SER A 360 -18.15 -3.25 12.37
N GLN A 361 -17.96 -4.26 13.20
CA GLN A 361 -17.26 -4.15 14.47
C GLN A 361 -15.92 -4.86 14.34
N LEU A 362 -14.84 -4.21 14.74
CA LEU A 362 -13.51 -4.77 14.68
C LEU A 362 -12.82 -4.62 16.03
N THR A 363 -11.90 -5.54 16.32
CA THR A 363 -10.94 -5.42 17.41
C THR A 363 -9.54 -5.41 16.83
N VAL A 364 -8.76 -4.39 17.17
CA VAL A 364 -7.34 -4.30 16.81
C VAL A 364 -6.52 -4.76 18.01
N PHE A 365 -5.75 -5.83 17.83
CA PHE A 365 -4.85 -6.37 18.83
C PHE A 365 -3.41 -5.97 18.52
N ARG A 366 -2.70 -5.48 19.53
CA ARG A 366 -1.26 -5.30 19.48
C ARG A 366 -0.54 -6.62 19.79
N HIS A 367 0.53 -6.88 19.03
CA HIS A 367 1.56 -7.87 19.34
C HIS A 367 2.89 -7.17 19.64
N PHE A 368 3.97 -7.93 19.86
CA PHE A 368 5.27 -7.37 20.21
C PHE A 368 5.81 -6.39 19.15
N ASP A 369 5.83 -6.81 17.89
CA ASP A 369 6.35 -6.07 16.73
C ASP A 369 5.40 -6.09 15.51
N SER A 370 4.16 -6.55 15.72
CA SER A 370 3.07 -6.58 14.74
C SER A 370 1.71 -6.27 15.40
N ALA A 371 0.65 -6.22 14.61
CA ALA A 371 -0.72 -6.11 15.09
C ALA A 371 -1.67 -6.88 14.16
N SER A 372 -2.84 -7.24 14.67
CA SER A 372 -3.88 -7.97 13.91
C SER A 372 -5.24 -7.32 14.08
N VAL A 373 -6.07 -7.47 13.06
CA VAL A 373 -7.46 -6.99 13.05
C VAL A 373 -8.38 -8.20 13.00
N SER A 374 -9.28 -8.29 13.97
CA SER A 374 -10.27 -9.36 14.09
C SER A 374 -11.68 -8.78 13.99
N GLU A 375 -12.59 -9.56 13.41
CA GLU A 375 -14.00 -9.18 13.29
C GLU A 375 -14.74 -9.44 14.61
N GLY A 376 -15.62 -8.50 14.97
CA GLY A 376 -16.34 -8.45 16.24
C GLY A 376 -15.61 -7.68 17.34
N PHE A 377 -16.37 -7.27 18.35
CA PHE A 377 -15.82 -6.81 19.63
C PHE A 377 -15.44 -8.02 20.48
N ILE A 378 -14.14 -8.29 20.56
CA ILE A 378 -13.59 -9.47 21.21
C ILE A 378 -12.87 -9.04 22.49
N GLY A 379 -13.21 -9.69 23.61
CA GLY A 379 -12.61 -9.42 24.91
C GLY A 379 -13.52 -8.58 25.81
N GLU A 380 -12.93 -8.02 26.88
CA GLU A 380 -13.63 -7.10 27.78
C GLU A 380 -13.68 -5.69 27.19
N GLY A 381 -14.35 -4.75 27.88
CA GLY A 381 -14.40 -3.37 27.45
C GLY A 381 -13.00 -2.72 27.43
N PRO A 382 -12.47 -2.31 26.26
CA PRO A 382 -11.15 -1.71 26.17
C PRO A 382 -11.17 -0.27 26.70
N ASN A 383 -9.98 0.25 27.00
CA ASN A 383 -9.80 1.67 27.37
C ASN A 383 -10.10 2.64 26.22
N THR A 384 -10.23 2.15 24.99
CA THR A 384 -10.39 2.98 23.80
C THR A 384 -11.35 2.31 22.82
N VAL A 385 -12.31 3.11 22.33
CA VAL A 385 -13.23 2.75 21.26
C VAL A 385 -13.18 3.85 20.22
N TRP A 386 -12.94 3.49 18.96
CA TRP A 386 -13.01 4.41 17.83
C TRP A 386 -14.36 4.27 17.15
N VAL A 387 -15.02 5.41 16.91
CA VAL A 387 -16.16 5.52 16.00
C VAL A 387 -15.72 6.42 14.86
N ILE A 388 -15.49 5.82 13.70
CA ILE A 388 -14.83 6.47 12.56
C ILE A 388 -15.88 6.93 11.55
N ASP A 389 -15.82 8.20 11.16
CA ASP A 389 -16.61 8.75 10.04
C ASP A 389 -15.86 8.57 8.70
N TYR A 390 -16.55 8.77 7.59
CA TYR A 390 -15.99 8.56 6.26
C TYR A 390 -14.71 9.36 6.00
N PRO A 391 -14.63 10.68 6.27
CA PRO A 391 -13.40 11.42 6.04
C PRO A 391 -12.22 10.89 6.87
N THR A 392 -12.46 10.45 8.11
CA THR A 392 -11.41 9.87 8.93
C THR A 392 -10.98 8.50 8.39
N LEU A 393 -11.92 7.66 7.95
CA LEU A 393 -11.61 6.34 7.40
C LEU A 393 -10.77 6.42 6.12
N GLU A 394 -11.16 7.27 5.16
CA GLU A 394 -10.40 7.45 3.91
C GLU A 394 -9.04 8.08 4.18
N ARG A 395 -8.96 9.07 5.08
CA ARG A 395 -7.70 9.72 5.43
C ARG A 395 -6.69 8.77 6.07
N ILE A 396 -7.11 7.95 7.04
CA ILE A 396 -6.25 6.96 7.71
C ILE A 396 -5.65 5.95 6.70
N TYR A 397 -6.34 5.67 5.60
CA TYR A 397 -5.81 4.78 4.57
C TYR A 397 -4.68 5.41 3.73
N TYR A 398 -4.73 6.72 3.50
CA TYR A 398 -3.72 7.45 2.71
C TYR A 398 -2.55 8.01 3.54
N ASP A 399 -2.75 8.25 4.84
CA ASP A 399 -1.70 8.60 5.81
C ASP A 399 -0.69 7.45 5.98
#